data_AF-A0A0N8QDY9-F1
#
_entry.id   AF-A0A0N8QDY9-F1
#
_cell.length_a   1.000
_cell.length_b   1.000
_cell.length_c   1.000
_cell.angle_alpha   90.00
_cell.angle_beta   90.00
_cell.angle_gamma   90.00
#
_symmetry.space_group_name_H-M   'P 1'
#
loop_
_entity.id
_entity.type
_entity.pdbx_description
1 polymer ?
#
loop_
_entity_poly.entity_id
_entity_poly.type
_entity_poly.pdbx_seq_one_letter_code
_entity_poly.pdbx_strand_id
1 'polypeptide(L)'
;MGCAFILASFSRRVGSYLRTFLRISYKRHFFRAAFGPVLSWRPLFYSGVLAMKARIQWAGEAMFLGESGSGHVVVMDGPPESGGRNLGVRPMEMVLIGLGGCSNFDVVSILKKSRQPVESCEAFLEAERADEDPKVFTKIHLHFVVKGRGLKEAQVKRAIELSAEKYCSASIMLGNAGVKITHDYEIVELG
;
A
#
# COMPACT_ATOMS: atom_id res chain seq x y z
N MET A 1 -7.58 -54.07 8.45
CA MET A 1 -8.25 -53.14 7.50
C MET A 1 -8.01 -51.66 7.88
N GLY A 2 -6.77 -51.25 8.19
CA GLY A 2 -6.47 -49.92 8.76
C GLY A 2 -5.46 -49.05 8.00
N CYS A 3 -4.82 -49.55 6.94
CA CYS A 3 -3.77 -48.81 6.22
C CYS A 3 -4.29 -48.04 4.99
N ALA A 4 -5.47 -48.39 4.47
CA ALA A 4 -6.03 -47.78 3.26
C ALA A 4 -6.74 -46.42 3.50
N PHE A 5 -7.17 -46.14 4.74
CA PHE A 5 -7.90 -44.90 5.06
C PHE A 5 -6.99 -43.68 5.29
N ILE A 6 -5.72 -43.88 5.68
CA ILE A 6 -4.78 -42.77 5.95
C ILE A 6 -4.18 -42.21 4.64
N LEU A 7 -4.09 -43.02 3.58
CA LEU A 7 -3.63 -42.56 2.26
C LEU A 7 -4.68 -41.71 1.52
N ALA A 8 -5.97 -41.93 1.78
CA ALA A 8 -7.06 -41.20 1.12
C ALA A 8 -7.24 -39.75 1.63
N SER A 9 -6.91 -39.48 2.89
CA SER A 9 -7.01 -38.14 3.49
C SER A 9 -5.77 -37.27 3.19
N PHE A 10 -4.62 -37.87 2.90
CA PHE A 10 -3.40 -37.16 2.47
C PHE A 10 -3.52 -36.67 1.00
N SER A 11 -4.09 -37.51 0.12
CA SER A 11 -4.30 -37.20 -1.31
C SER A 11 -5.18 -35.96 -1.54
N ARG A 12 -6.23 -35.75 -0.74
CA ARG A 12 -7.15 -34.61 -0.90
C ARG A 12 -6.53 -33.27 -0.48
N ARG A 13 -5.59 -33.27 0.46
CA ARG A 13 -4.97 -32.04 1.00
C ARG A 13 -3.87 -31.49 0.06
N VAL A 14 -3.17 -32.37 -0.65
CA VAL A 14 -2.16 -31.99 -1.68
C VAL A 14 -2.82 -31.36 -2.92
N GLY A 15 -4.01 -31.84 -3.33
CA GLY A 15 -4.73 -31.29 -4.48
C GLY A 15 -5.21 -29.85 -4.32
N SER A 16 -5.52 -29.42 -3.08
CA SER A 16 -5.89 -28.03 -2.75
C SER A 16 -4.70 -27.08 -2.86
N TYR A 17 -3.54 -27.49 -2.33
CA TYR A 17 -2.30 -26.73 -2.44
C TYR A 17 -1.85 -26.62 -3.90
N LEU A 18 -1.91 -27.70 -4.68
CA LEU A 18 -1.50 -27.67 -6.09
C LEU A 18 -2.41 -26.75 -6.92
N ARG A 19 -3.73 -26.74 -6.69
CA ARG A 19 -4.67 -25.81 -7.37
C ARG A 19 -4.44 -24.35 -6.97
N THR A 20 -4.06 -24.11 -5.72
CA THR A 20 -3.75 -22.75 -5.23
C THR A 20 -2.40 -22.29 -5.77
N PHE A 21 -1.40 -23.16 -5.79
CA PHE A 21 -0.07 -22.88 -6.36
C PHE A 21 -0.12 -22.71 -7.87
N LEU A 22 -0.94 -23.49 -8.59
CA LEU A 22 -1.22 -23.30 -10.02
C LEU A 22 -1.97 -21.99 -10.27
N ARG A 23 -2.95 -21.58 -9.44
CA ARG A 23 -3.61 -20.26 -9.55
C ARG A 23 -2.66 -19.09 -9.26
N ILE A 24 -1.75 -19.23 -8.30
CA ILE A 24 -0.74 -18.21 -7.96
C ILE A 24 0.32 -18.11 -9.06
N SER A 25 0.81 -19.25 -9.56
CA SER A 25 1.77 -19.31 -10.66
C SER A 25 1.17 -18.80 -11.96
N TYR A 26 -0.09 -19.13 -12.26
CA TYR A 26 -0.81 -18.62 -13.42
C TYR A 26 -1.06 -17.11 -13.32
N LYS A 27 -1.39 -16.56 -12.14
CA LYS A 27 -1.42 -15.10 -11.94
C LYS A 27 -0.06 -14.46 -12.23
N ARG A 28 1.03 -15.05 -11.72
CA ARG A 28 2.40 -14.56 -11.96
C ARG A 28 2.78 -14.59 -13.45
N HIS A 29 2.35 -15.61 -14.19
CA HIS A 29 2.56 -15.70 -15.64
C HIS A 29 1.61 -14.80 -16.45
N PHE A 30 0.35 -14.64 -16.04
CA PHE A 30 -0.61 -13.74 -16.67
C PHE A 30 -0.14 -12.28 -16.59
N PHE A 31 0.38 -11.86 -15.43
CA PHE A 31 0.95 -10.52 -15.29
C PHE A 31 2.20 -10.32 -16.14
N ARG A 32 3.07 -11.34 -16.26
CA ARG A 32 4.22 -11.29 -17.18
C ARG A 32 3.82 -11.21 -18.66
N ALA A 33 2.69 -11.79 -19.04
CA ALA A 33 2.19 -11.77 -20.42
C ALA A 33 1.46 -10.46 -20.76
N ALA A 34 0.87 -9.78 -19.77
CA ALA A 34 0.27 -8.46 -19.97
C ALA A 34 1.33 -7.45 -20.43
N PHE A 35 2.51 -7.46 -19.81
CA PHE A 35 3.63 -6.59 -20.17
C PHE A 35 4.39 -7.14 -21.39
N GLY A 36 3.87 -6.88 -22.60
CA GLY A 36 4.60 -7.15 -23.86
C GLY A 36 6.01 -6.53 -23.90
N PRO A 37 6.88 -6.97 -24.83
CA PRO A 37 8.29 -6.61 -24.85
C PRO A 37 8.48 -5.12 -25.23
N VAL A 38 8.64 -4.26 -24.23
CA VAL A 38 9.07 -2.87 -24.44
C VAL A 38 10.56 -2.91 -24.76
N LEU A 39 10.86 -2.93 -26.06
CA LEU A 39 12.18 -3.22 -26.60
C LEU A 39 13.26 -2.14 -26.39
N SER A 40 13.05 -1.14 -25.52
CA SER A 40 14.08 -0.11 -25.27
C SER A 40 14.08 0.52 -23.88
N TRP A 41 13.50 -0.11 -22.86
CA TRP A 41 13.65 0.35 -21.47
C TRP A 41 15.02 -0.05 -20.90
N ARG A 42 16.10 0.44 -21.53
CA ARG A 42 17.45 0.26 -21.01
C ARG A 42 17.64 1.23 -19.83
N PRO A 43 18.16 0.75 -18.69
CA PRO A 43 18.44 1.62 -17.56
C PRO A 43 19.45 2.69 -17.96
N LEU A 44 19.09 3.96 -17.79
CA LEU A 44 20.08 5.01 -17.53
C LEU A 44 20.72 4.67 -16.19
N PHE A 45 21.74 3.82 -16.20
CA PHE A 45 22.72 3.71 -15.13
C PHE A 45 23.55 4.99 -15.15
N TYR A 46 22.96 6.10 -14.69
CA TYR A 46 23.70 7.31 -14.40
C TYR A 46 23.76 7.48 -12.89
N SER A 47 24.99 7.45 -12.38
CA SER A 47 25.44 8.04 -11.12
C SER A 47 24.67 7.67 -9.84
N GLY A 48 24.96 6.54 -9.19
CA GLY A 48 24.87 6.38 -7.73
C GLY A 48 23.54 6.71 -7.00
N VAL A 49 22.45 6.99 -7.71
CA VAL A 49 21.14 7.32 -7.14
C VAL A 49 20.30 6.06 -7.08
N LEU A 50 19.71 5.79 -5.91
CA LEU A 50 18.62 4.83 -5.73
C LEU A 50 17.39 5.31 -6.52
N ALA A 51 17.40 5.10 -7.84
CA ALA A 51 16.32 5.53 -8.71
C ALA A 51 15.11 4.61 -8.53
N MET A 52 14.01 5.16 -8.01
CA MET A 52 12.71 4.48 -8.01
C MET A 52 12.19 4.37 -9.45
N LYS A 53 11.63 3.21 -9.78
CA LYS A 53 11.07 2.89 -11.10
C LYS A 53 9.65 2.37 -10.94
N ALA A 54 8.79 2.69 -11.90
CA ALA A 54 7.49 2.07 -12.03
C ALA A 54 7.09 2.05 -13.52
N ARG A 55 6.29 1.06 -13.91
CA ARG A 55 5.68 0.95 -15.24
C ARG A 55 4.18 0.90 -15.08
N ILE A 56 3.46 1.72 -15.85
CA ILE A 56 2.00 1.63 -15.96
C ILE A 56 1.66 1.07 -17.33
N GLN A 57 0.71 0.14 -17.36
CA GLN A 57 0.11 -0.37 -18.58
C GLN A 57 -1.39 -0.13 -18.54
N TRP A 58 -1.93 0.49 -19.58
CA TRP A 58 -3.37 0.50 -19.83
C TRP A 58 -3.81 -0.90 -20.29
N ALA A 59 -4.82 -1.45 -19.60
CA ALA A 59 -5.33 -2.80 -19.83
C ALA A 59 -6.69 -2.82 -20.57
N GLY A 60 -7.08 -1.68 -21.13
CA GLY A 60 -8.40 -1.46 -21.73
C GLY A 60 -9.36 -0.74 -20.77
N GLU A 61 -10.42 -0.15 -21.33
CA GLU A 61 -11.43 0.60 -20.56
C GLU A 61 -10.78 1.68 -19.67
N ALA A 62 -11.17 1.84 -18.41
CA ALA A 62 -10.46 2.67 -17.44
C ALA A 62 -9.51 1.87 -16.52
N MET A 63 -9.02 0.69 -16.94
CA MET A 63 -8.17 -0.18 -16.13
C MET A 63 -6.68 0.00 -16.42
N PHE A 64 -5.88 -0.01 -15.35
CA PHE A 64 -4.43 0.14 -15.40
C PHE A 64 -3.72 -0.89 -14.50
N LEU A 65 -2.61 -1.44 -15.00
CA LEU A 65 -1.69 -2.29 -14.25
C LEU A 65 -0.41 -1.52 -13.94
N GLY A 66 -0.09 -1.35 -12.66
CA GLY A 66 1.15 -0.71 -12.22
C GLY A 66 2.15 -1.74 -11.71
N GLU A 67 3.34 -1.80 -12.29
CA GLU A 67 4.47 -2.60 -11.79
C GLU A 67 5.47 -1.69 -11.10
N SER A 68 5.77 -1.96 -9.82
CA SER A 68 6.79 -1.25 -9.06
C SER A 68 8.20 -1.76 -9.41
N GLY A 69 9.22 -0.94 -9.19
CA GLY A 69 10.62 -1.35 -9.32
C GLY A 69 11.03 -2.45 -8.33
N SER A 70 10.22 -2.70 -7.30
CA SER A 70 10.36 -3.85 -6.39
C SER A 70 9.70 -5.14 -6.91
N GLY A 71 9.12 -5.12 -8.12
CA GLY A 71 8.54 -6.30 -8.78
C GLY A 71 7.12 -6.65 -8.32
N HIS A 72 6.39 -5.70 -7.73
CA HIS A 72 5.00 -5.90 -7.29
C HIS A 72 4.05 -5.25 -8.28
N VAL A 73 2.90 -5.89 -8.51
CA VAL A 73 1.87 -5.36 -9.40
C VAL A 73 0.63 -4.94 -8.61
N VAL A 74 0.13 -3.76 -8.94
CA VAL A 74 -1.14 -3.21 -8.45
C VAL A 74 -2.10 -3.02 -9.62
N VAL A 75 -3.40 -3.18 -9.34
CA VAL A 75 -4.47 -2.89 -10.30
C VAL A 75 -5.15 -1.59 -9.87
N MET A 76 -5.25 -0.66 -10.80
CA MET A 76 -6.05 0.55 -10.65
C MET A 76 -7.17 0.54 -11.69
N ASP A 77 -8.30 1.12 -11.33
CA ASP A 77 -9.45 1.21 -12.23
C ASP A 77 -10.14 2.56 -12.05
N GLY A 78 -10.85 3.02 -13.09
CA GLY A 78 -11.75 4.16 -13.01
C GLY A 78 -13.06 3.78 -12.31
N PRO A 79 -13.88 4.77 -11.95
CA PRO A 79 -15.24 4.49 -11.52
C PRO A 79 -16.15 4.15 -12.71
N PRO A 80 -17.27 3.43 -12.48
CA PRO A 80 -18.18 3.03 -13.56
C PRO A 80 -18.63 4.18 -14.47
N GLU A 81 -18.91 5.35 -13.89
CA GLU A 81 -19.30 6.56 -14.60
C GLU A 81 -18.22 7.12 -15.53
N SER A 82 -16.95 6.73 -15.34
CA SER A 82 -15.82 7.10 -16.21
C SER A 82 -15.31 5.93 -17.05
N GLY A 83 -16.15 4.91 -17.28
CA GLY A 83 -15.82 3.75 -18.09
C GLY A 83 -14.93 2.72 -17.39
N GLY A 84 -14.85 2.77 -16.06
CA GLY A 84 -14.21 1.72 -15.28
C GLY A 84 -15.16 0.60 -14.89
N ARG A 85 -14.62 -0.44 -14.29
CA ARG A 85 -15.38 -1.62 -13.87
C ARG A 85 -15.39 -1.83 -12.37
N ASN A 86 -14.83 -0.87 -11.64
CA ASN A 86 -14.64 -0.92 -10.20
C ASN A 86 -13.85 -2.17 -9.74
N LEU A 87 -12.85 -2.58 -10.51
CA LEU A 87 -12.04 -3.78 -10.26
C LEU A 87 -10.70 -3.51 -9.56
N GLY A 88 -10.40 -2.24 -9.29
CA GLY A 88 -9.21 -1.78 -8.59
C GLY A 88 -9.44 -0.42 -7.93
N VAL A 89 -8.49 -0.01 -7.09
CA VAL A 89 -8.52 1.32 -6.46
C VAL A 89 -8.39 2.41 -7.51
N ARG A 90 -8.96 3.58 -7.26
CA ARG A 90 -8.75 4.74 -8.12
C ARG A 90 -7.30 5.21 -8.01
N PRO A 91 -6.71 5.79 -9.07
CA PRO A 91 -5.36 6.33 -9.00
C PRO A 91 -5.16 7.35 -7.85
N MET A 92 -6.15 8.19 -7.57
CA MET A 92 -6.07 9.15 -6.47
C MET A 92 -6.22 8.49 -5.10
N GLU A 93 -7.03 7.43 -4.97
CA GLU A 93 -7.07 6.61 -3.74
C GLU A 93 -5.71 5.95 -3.50
N MET A 94 -5.03 5.49 -4.55
CA MET A 94 -3.69 4.92 -4.44
C MET A 94 -2.67 5.94 -3.88
N VAL A 95 -2.76 7.21 -4.27
CA VAL A 95 -1.92 8.28 -3.69
C VAL A 95 -2.22 8.46 -2.20
N LEU A 96 -3.50 8.47 -1.81
CA LEU A 96 -3.92 8.59 -0.41
C LEU A 96 -3.45 7.40 0.43
N ILE A 97 -3.58 6.18 -0.10
CA ILE A 97 -3.06 4.95 0.52
C ILE A 97 -1.54 5.01 0.65
N GLY A 98 -0.84 5.51 -0.36
CA GLY A 98 0.61 5.72 -0.34
C GLY A 98 1.05 6.68 0.77
N LEU A 99 0.33 7.79 0.96
CA LEU A 99 0.53 8.71 2.08
C LEU A 99 0.33 8.00 3.42
N GLY A 100 -0.80 7.32 3.61
CA GLY A 100 -1.09 6.59 4.84
C GLY A 100 -0.03 5.53 5.16
N GLY A 101 0.40 4.78 4.15
CA GLY A 101 1.47 3.79 4.28
C GLY A 101 2.82 4.40 4.63
N CYS A 102 3.20 5.52 4.01
CA CYS A 102 4.43 6.25 4.32
C CYS A 102 4.44 6.75 5.77
N SER A 103 3.36 7.40 6.21
CA SER A 103 3.25 7.91 7.58
C SER A 103 3.27 6.77 8.61
N ASN A 104 2.48 5.73 8.38
CA ASN A 104 2.37 4.59 9.29
C ASN A 104 3.70 3.80 9.40
N PHE A 105 4.44 3.66 8.29
CA PHE A 105 5.78 3.08 8.31
C PHE A 105 6.73 3.81 9.27
N ASP A 106 6.72 5.14 9.24
CA ASP A 106 7.57 5.95 10.11
C ASP A 106 7.15 5.84 11.58
N VAL A 107 5.85 5.95 11.88
CA VAL A 107 5.33 5.85 13.26
C VAL A 107 5.73 4.51 13.89
N VAL A 108 5.46 3.39 13.20
CA VAL A 108 5.84 2.06 13.68
C VAL A 108 7.36 1.94 13.84
N SER A 109 8.13 2.46 12.88
CA SER A 109 9.59 2.41 12.93
C SER A 109 10.16 3.20 14.11
N ILE A 110 9.62 4.39 14.41
CA ILE A 110 10.06 5.23 15.53
C ILE A 110 9.69 4.56 16.86
N LEU A 111 8.45 4.09 17.01
CA LEU A 111 7.99 3.40 18.23
C LEU A 111 8.85 2.17 18.55
N LYS A 112 9.15 1.34 17.54
CA LYS A 112 10.05 0.19 17.70
C LYS A 112 11.46 0.60 18.10
N LYS A 113 12.02 1.66 17.49
CA LYS A 113 13.35 2.19 17.88
C LYS A 113 13.36 2.74 19.31
N SER A 114 12.26 3.35 19.75
CA SER A 114 12.02 3.80 21.13
C SER A 114 11.68 2.67 22.10
N ARG A 115 11.79 1.40 21.68
CA ARG A 115 11.49 0.20 22.47
C ARG A 115 10.08 0.19 23.05
N GLN A 116 9.14 0.85 22.38
CA GLN A 116 7.73 0.76 22.72
C GLN A 116 7.16 -0.57 22.18
N PRO A 117 6.39 -1.32 22.98
CA PRO A 117 5.80 -2.60 22.59
C PRO A 117 4.53 -2.38 21.74
N VAL A 118 4.70 -1.76 20.58
CA VAL A 118 3.64 -1.57 19.58
C VAL A 118 3.37 -2.88 18.84
N GLU A 119 2.09 -3.24 18.74
CA GLU A 119 1.63 -4.47 18.09
C GLU A 119 0.81 -4.20 16.82
N SER A 120 0.06 -3.10 16.81
CA SER A 120 -0.67 -2.63 15.63
C SER A 120 -0.60 -1.12 15.53
N CYS A 121 -0.59 -0.61 14.30
CA CYS A 121 -0.83 0.79 14.01
C CYS A 121 -1.65 0.88 12.73
N GLU A 122 -2.83 1.46 12.84
CA GLU A 122 -3.74 1.72 11.73
C GLU A 122 -3.84 3.23 11.53
N ALA A 123 -3.99 3.67 10.29
CA ALA A 123 -4.25 5.06 9.95
C ALA A 123 -5.51 5.12 9.11
N PHE A 124 -6.51 5.86 9.59
CA PHE A 124 -7.72 6.19 8.86
C PHE A 124 -7.52 7.54 8.20
N LEU A 125 -7.75 7.61 6.89
CA LEU A 125 -7.49 8.81 6.10
C LEU A 125 -8.77 9.31 5.47
N GLU A 126 -9.06 10.58 5.70
CA GLU A 126 -10.14 11.31 5.05
C GLU A 126 -9.53 12.44 4.23
N ALA A 127 -10.00 12.61 2.99
CA ALA A 127 -9.45 13.62 2.08
C ALA A 127 -10.55 14.38 1.35
N GLU A 128 -10.41 15.70 1.32
CA GLU A 128 -11.20 16.59 0.47
C GLU A 128 -10.43 16.87 -0.83
N ARG A 129 -11.16 17.00 -1.93
CA ARG A 129 -10.61 17.39 -3.24
C ARG A 129 -11.28 18.67 -3.72
N ALA A 130 -10.59 19.44 -4.55
CA ALA A 130 -11.16 20.62 -5.19
C ALA A 130 -12.37 20.23 -6.07
N ASP A 131 -13.37 21.12 -6.13
CA ASP A 131 -14.59 20.91 -6.91
C ASP A 131 -14.33 21.02 -8.41
N GLU A 132 -13.42 21.93 -8.80
CA GLU A 132 -13.04 22.22 -10.18
C GLU A 132 -11.73 21.54 -10.58
N ASP A 133 -11.53 21.39 -11.89
CA ASP A 133 -10.29 20.83 -12.42
C ASP A 133 -9.13 21.84 -12.34
N PRO A 134 -7.92 21.39 -11.94
CA PRO A 134 -7.59 20.03 -11.52
C PRO A 134 -8.11 19.71 -10.11
N LYS A 135 -8.82 18.58 -9.96
CA LYS A 135 -9.37 18.09 -8.68
C LYS A 135 -8.28 17.57 -7.73
N VAL A 136 -7.35 18.42 -7.33
CA VAL A 136 -6.26 18.10 -6.40
C VAL A 136 -6.80 17.87 -4.98
N PHE A 137 -6.02 17.25 -4.11
CA PHE A 137 -6.34 17.23 -2.68
C PHE A 137 -6.25 18.65 -2.11
N THR A 138 -7.19 19.01 -1.25
CA THR A 138 -7.21 20.32 -0.55
C THR A 138 -6.98 20.15 0.94
N LYS A 139 -7.57 19.10 1.53
CA LYS A 139 -7.38 18.71 2.92
C LYS A 139 -7.20 17.21 3.04
N ILE A 140 -6.35 16.79 3.96
CA ILE A 140 -6.22 15.39 4.37
C ILE A 140 -6.15 15.34 5.91
N HIS A 141 -6.94 14.46 6.51
CA HIS A 141 -6.90 14.17 7.93
C HIS A 141 -6.48 12.71 8.14
N LEU A 142 -5.53 12.49 9.06
CA LEU A 142 -5.03 11.17 9.44
C LEU A 142 -5.35 10.89 10.91
N HIS A 143 -6.24 9.93 11.17
CA HIS A 143 -6.51 9.42 12.52
C HIS A 143 -5.72 8.13 12.76
N PHE A 144 -4.78 8.16 13.71
CA PHE A 144 -3.95 7.00 14.03
C PHE A 144 -4.52 6.20 15.20
N VAL A 145 -4.69 4.89 15.01
CA VAL A 145 -5.04 3.95 16.09
C VAL A 145 -3.83 3.09 16.40
N VAL A 146 -3.18 3.33 17.55
CA VAL A 146 -1.95 2.63 17.95
C VAL A 146 -2.27 1.65 19.07
N LYS A 147 -1.98 0.36 18.86
CA LYS A 147 -2.30 -0.72 19.81
C LYS A 147 -1.02 -1.35 20.35
N GLY A 148 -0.96 -1.60 21.65
CA GLY A 148 0.20 -2.20 22.31
C GLY A 148 0.03 -2.31 23.82
N ARG A 149 1.11 -2.71 24.51
CA ARG A 149 1.09 -2.98 25.97
C ARG A 149 1.92 -1.98 26.77
N GLY A 150 1.31 -1.10 27.54
CA GLY A 150 2.03 -0.08 28.31
C GLY A 150 2.72 0.93 27.40
N LEU A 151 2.05 1.31 26.31
CA LEU A 151 2.54 2.34 25.40
C LEU A 151 2.57 3.69 26.11
N LYS A 152 3.73 4.37 26.08
CA LYS A 152 3.86 5.71 26.63
C LYS A 152 3.25 6.71 25.67
N GLU A 153 2.19 7.41 26.09
CA GLU A 153 1.51 8.40 25.26
C GLU A 153 2.45 9.45 24.67
N ALA A 154 3.37 9.98 25.48
CA ALA A 154 4.36 10.95 25.01
C ALA A 154 5.25 10.42 23.87
N GLN A 155 5.53 9.11 23.85
CA GLN A 155 6.31 8.48 22.76
C GLN A 155 5.46 8.28 21.51
N VAL A 156 4.17 7.93 21.66
CA VAL A 156 3.23 7.83 20.55
C VAL A 156 3.02 9.19 19.89
N LYS A 157 2.68 10.21 20.68
CA LYS A 157 2.56 11.58 20.22
C LYS A 157 3.80 12.03 19.46
N ARG A 158 4.99 11.82 20.06
CA ARG A 158 6.25 12.22 19.44
C ARG A 158 6.54 11.49 18.13
N ALA A 159 6.20 10.20 18.04
CA ALA A 159 6.40 9.42 16.82
C ALA A 159 5.53 9.95 15.67
N ILE A 160 4.28 10.32 15.96
CA ILE A 160 3.34 10.87 14.98
C ILE A 160 3.77 12.27 14.53
N GLU A 161 4.14 13.15 15.45
CA GLU A 161 4.69 14.48 15.12
C GLU A 161 5.92 14.37 14.22
N LEU A 162 6.87 13.50 14.56
CA LEU A 162 8.07 13.28 13.76
C LEU A 162 7.75 12.72 12.36
N SER A 163 6.77 11.83 12.25
CA SER A 163 6.31 11.34 10.95
C SER A 163 5.76 12.49 10.11
N ALA A 164 4.82 13.27 10.65
CA ALA A 164 4.14 14.35 9.94
C ALA A 164 5.06 15.49 9.51
N GLU A 165 6.01 15.88 10.37
CA GLU A 165 6.82 17.10 10.18
C GLU A 165 8.20 16.84 9.57
N LYS A 166 8.75 15.63 9.71
CA LYS A 166 10.17 15.39 9.43
C LYS A 166 10.46 14.21 8.51
N TYR A 167 9.73 13.10 8.65
CA TYR A 167 10.13 11.85 7.99
C TYR A 167 9.23 11.44 6.82
N CYS A 168 7.92 11.65 6.91
CA CYS A 168 7.00 11.19 5.88
C CYS A 168 7.12 12.07 4.63
N SER A 169 7.91 11.60 3.66
CA SER A 169 8.15 12.30 2.40
C SER A 169 6.86 12.57 1.64
N ALA A 170 5.90 11.64 1.67
CA ALA A 170 4.59 11.83 1.04
C ALA A 170 3.79 12.98 1.69
N SER A 171 3.75 13.03 3.02
CA SER A 171 3.06 14.10 3.77
C SER A 171 3.70 15.45 3.49
N ILE A 172 5.03 15.53 3.56
CA ILE A 172 5.78 16.76 3.32
C ILE A 172 5.61 17.25 1.88
N MET A 173 5.65 16.35 0.88
CA MET A 173 5.43 16.71 -0.52
C MET A 173 4.03 17.30 -0.75
N LEU A 174 2.99 16.68 -0.19
CA LEU A 174 1.61 17.17 -0.31
C LEU A 174 1.40 18.47 0.46
N GLY A 175 1.96 18.60 1.67
CA GLY A 175 1.93 19.83 2.45
C GLY A 175 2.58 21.00 1.71
N ASN A 176 3.76 20.77 1.10
CA ASN A 176 4.45 21.77 0.27
C ASN A 176 3.68 22.14 -1.00
N ALA A 177 2.84 21.25 -1.52
CA ALA A 177 1.94 21.52 -2.62
C ALA A 177 0.67 22.30 -2.19
N GLY A 178 0.55 22.67 -0.91
CA GLY A 178 -0.55 23.47 -0.38
C GLY A 178 -1.71 22.67 0.21
N VAL A 179 -1.58 21.34 0.35
CA VAL A 179 -2.61 20.51 0.99
C VAL A 179 -2.59 20.72 2.49
N LYS A 180 -3.74 21.03 3.11
CA LYS A 180 -3.84 21.11 4.57
C LYS A 180 -3.87 19.70 5.16
N ILE A 181 -2.77 19.28 5.79
CA ILE A 181 -2.66 17.98 6.44
C ILE A 181 -2.83 18.13 7.95
N THR A 182 -3.73 17.35 8.53
CA THR A 182 -3.97 17.30 9.98
C THR A 182 -3.90 15.87 10.47
N HIS A 183 -3.62 15.67 11.75
CA HIS A 183 -3.54 14.35 12.35
C HIS A 183 -3.97 14.37 13.82
N ASP A 184 -4.50 13.25 14.28
CA ASP A 184 -4.72 12.95 15.69
C ASP A 184 -4.50 11.45 15.94
N TYR A 185 -4.69 11.01 17.18
CA TYR A 185 -4.45 9.61 17.54
C TYR A 185 -5.26 9.16 18.73
N GLU A 186 -5.47 7.85 18.81
CA GLU A 186 -5.88 7.13 20.00
C GLU A 186 -4.93 5.95 20.29
N ILE A 187 -4.82 5.60 21.56
CA ILE A 187 -4.01 4.48 22.04
C ILE A 187 -4.95 3.42 22.61
N VAL A 188 -4.84 2.20 22.08
CA VAL A 188 -5.59 1.04 22.56
C VAL A 188 -4.66 0.12 23.33
N GLU A 189 -4.89 0.01 24.63
CA GLU A 189 -4.15 -0.92 25.48
C GLU A 189 -4.59 -2.36 25.17
N LEU A 190 -3.61 -3.24 24.97
CA LEU A 190 -3.83 -4.68 24.80
C LEU A 190 -3.58 -5.40 26.13
N GLY A 191 -4.45 -6.36 26.48
CA GLY A 191 -4.34 -7.14 27.71
C GLY A 191 -3.18 -8.14 27.74
#